data_AF-A0A927X3A2-F1
#
_entry.id   AF-A0A927X3A2-F1
#
_cell.length_a   1.000
_cell.length_b   1.000
_cell.length_c   1.000
_cell.angle_alpha   90.00
_cell.angle_beta   90.00
_cell.angle_gamma   90.00
#
_symmetry.space_group_name_H-M   'P 1'
#
loop_
_entity.id
_entity.type
_entity.pdbx_description
1 polymer ?
#
loop_
_entity_poly.entity_id
_entity_poly.type
_entity_poly.pdbx_seq_one_letter_code
_entity_poly.pdbx_strand_id
1 'polypeptide(L)'
;MKKILIILMVSCSLLMLEGCLLYGERGEITVGDLVYKHIKTNSDEYYCVVGLSEEGKQKSVITIPNIVNELKVKKIGFLRSKTPVGCISSNNLEIIYIEKYLEFAHTYFFKDCPKLKKIICLEFEDKVNECYDYNPQYIINNHNKNNEERKRLPVYVFPSKDYIEDEQNILYSYANIIYYIDIETVYYIDFTDNGKIENFPKNPIREGYKFIGWYKEIECVNKWNNEIDNLNEITYSNDKKTLKFYINKLYAKWENI
;
A
#
# COMPACT_ATOMS: atom_id res chain seq x y z
N MET A 1 25.63 -28.25 -55.97
CA MET A 1 25.14 -28.53 -54.60
C MET A 1 25.44 -27.36 -53.64
N LYS A 2 24.89 -26.16 -53.89
CA LYS A 2 25.04 -24.99 -52.98
C LYS A 2 23.76 -24.14 -52.83
N LYS A 3 22.65 -24.52 -53.48
CA LYS A 3 21.37 -23.78 -53.41
C LYS A 3 20.31 -24.41 -52.49
N ILE A 4 20.55 -25.62 -51.96
CA ILE A 4 19.59 -26.33 -51.09
C ILE A 4 19.84 -26.06 -49.60
N LEU A 5 21.03 -25.58 -49.22
CA LEU A 5 21.38 -25.36 -47.80
C LEU A 5 20.79 -24.05 -47.21
N ILE A 6 20.36 -23.10 -48.05
CA ILE A 6 19.84 -21.81 -47.57
C ILE A 6 18.36 -21.91 -47.18
N ILE A 7 17.59 -22.80 -47.82
CA ILE A 7 16.14 -22.93 -47.56
C ILE A 7 15.87 -23.64 -46.22
N LEU A 8 16.73 -24.55 -45.78
CA LEU A 8 16.62 -25.23 -44.48
C LEU A 8 17.03 -24.35 -43.28
N MET A 9 17.90 -23.35 -43.48
CA MET A 9 18.24 -22.39 -42.42
C MET A 9 17.19 -21.28 -42.24
N VAL A 10 16.37 -21.02 -43.26
CA VAL A 10 15.26 -20.04 -43.16
C VAL A 10 14.00 -20.69 -42.57
N SER A 11 13.81 -22.02 -42.72
CA SER A 11 12.68 -22.70 -42.09
C SER A 11 12.88 -22.97 -40.58
N CYS A 12 14.12 -23.10 -40.11
CA CYS A 12 14.41 -23.28 -38.67
C CYS A 12 14.40 -21.97 -37.87
N SER A 13 14.48 -20.81 -38.51
CA SER A 13 14.40 -19.51 -37.82
C SER A 13 12.97 -19.00 -37.64
N LEU A 14 11.98 -19.55 -38.37
CA LEU A 14 10.56 -19.27 -38.15
C LEU A 14 9.95 -20.09 -37.00
N LEU A 15 10.57 -21.21 -36.62
CA LEU A 15 10.14 -22.05 -35.48
C LEU A 15 10.84 -21.70 -34.15
N MET A 16 11.68 -20.67 -34.12
CA MET A 16 12.34 -20.16 -32.90
C MET A 16 11.73 -18.84 -32.38
N LEU A 17 10.64 -18.35 -33.00
CA LEU A 17 9.93 -17.15 -32.55
C LEU A 17 8.66 -17.44 -31.74
N GLU A 18 8.27 -18.70 -31.57
CA GLU A 18 7.13 -19.08 -30.71
C GLU A 18 7.53 -19.36 -29.25
N GLY A 19 8.80 -19.15 -28.90
CA GLY A 19 9.35 -19.48 -27.58
C GLY A 19 9.21 -18.44 -26.46
N CYS A 20 8.54 -17.29 -26.66
CA CYS A 20 8.44 -16.25 -25.61
C CYS A 20 7.18 -15.35 -25.71
N LEU A 21 6.09 -15.82 -26.30
CA LEU A 21 4.83 -15.06 -26.42
C LEU A 21 3.65 -15.86 -25.85
N LEU A 22 3.72 -16.15 -24.55
CA LEU A 22 2.52 -16.46 -23.75
C LEU A 22 2.44 -15.51 -22.55
N TYR A 23 2.58 -14.21 -22.81
CA TYR A 23 1.98 -13.20 -21.95
C TYR A 23 0.82 -12.62 -22.73
N GLY A 24 -0.39 -13.07 -22.42
CA GLY A 24 -1.61 -12.44 -22.90
C GLY A 24 -1.78 -11.08 -22.23
N GLU A 25 -0.91 -10.12 -22.57
CA GLU A 25 -1.06 -8.73 -22.15
C GLU A 25 -2.28 -8.16 -22.86
N ARG A 26 -3.43 -8.17 -22.19
CA ARG A 26 -4.56 -7.32 -22.61
C ARG A 26 -4.22 -5.86 -22.29
N GLY A 27 -4.87 -4.95 -23.03
CA GLY A 27 -4.68 -3.51 -22.86
C GLY A 27 -4.94 -3.04 -21.42
N GLU A 28 -4.50 -1.82 -21.13
CA GLU A 28 -4.79 -1.16 -19.86
C GLU A 28 -6.28 -0.89 -19.72
N ILE A 29 -6.79 -1.03 -18.50
CA ILE A 29 -8.16 -0.65 -18.16
C ILE A 29 -8.12 0.44 -17.09
N THR A 30 -9.08 1.35 -17.14
CA THR A 30 -9.27 2.36 -16.10
C THR A 30 -10.51 2.03 -15.30
N VAL A 31 -10.37 1.93 -13.97
CA VAL A 31 -11.48 1.72 -13.06
C VAL A 31 -11.35 2.71 -11.91
N GLY A 32 -12.26 3.69 -11.88
CA GLY A 32 -12.21 4.80 -10.93
C GLY A 32 -10.90 5.58 -11.03
N ASP A 33 -10.17 5.66 -9.93
CA ASP A 33 -8.98 6.50 -9.80
C ASP A 33 -7.70 5.89 -10.40
N LEU A 34 -7.78 4.63 -10.83
CA LEU A 34 -6.61 3.80 -11.09
C LEU A 34 -6.63 3.21 -12.49
N VAL A 35 -5.44 3.12 -13.07
CA VAL A 35 -5.18 2.42 -14.33
C VAL A 35 -4.51 1.10 -14.00
N TYR A 36 -5.06 0.02 -14.55
CA TYR A 36 -4.64 -1.34 -14.29
C TYR A 36 -4.19 -2.01 -15.57
N LYS A 37 -3.19 -2.88 -15.44
CA LYS A 37 -2.84 -3.86 -16.46
C LYS A 37 -3.26 -5.24 -15.99
N HIS A 38 -4.00 -5.95 -16.84
CA HIS A 38 -4.37 -7.34 -16.62
C HIS A 38 -3.15 -8.23 -16.87
N ILE A 39 -2.78 -9.03 -15.89
CA ILE A 39 -1.67 -9.98 -15.98
C ILE A 39 -2.25 -11.39 -15.87
N LYS A 40 -1.99 -12.19 -16.90
CA LYS A 40 -2.35 -13.61 -16.93
C LYS A 40 -1.11 -14.43 -17.23
N THR A 41 -0.79 -15.33 -16.31
CA THR A 41 0.28 -16.33 -16.41
C THR A 41 -0.34 -17.73 -16.37
N ASN A 42 0.48 -18.77 -16.52
CA ASN A 42 -0.01 -20.15 -16.45
C ASN A 42 -0.53 -20.54 -15.05
N SER A 43 -0.08 -19.85 -14.00
CA SER A 43 -0.39 -20.20 -12.60
C SER A 43 -1.19 -19.14 -11.84
N ASP A 44 -1.42 -17.97 -12.46
CA ASP A 44 -1.97 -16.81 -11.76
C ASP A 44 -2.60 -15.81 -12.72
N GLU A 45 -3.63 -15.11 -12.25
CA GLU A 45 -4.38 -14.10 -12.99
C GLU A 45 -4.79 -12.97 -12.05
N TYR A 46 -4.32 -11.75 -12.32
CA TYR A 46 -4.46 -10.62 -11.41
C TYR A 46 -4.35 -9.27 -12.12
N TYR A 47 -4.64 -8.19 -11.38
CA TYR A 47 -4.39 -6.82 -11.81
C TYR A 47 -3.13 -6.22 -11.17
N CYS A 48 -2.38 -5.50 -11.99
CA CYS A 48 -1.30 -4.64 -11.56
C CYS A 48 -1.69 -3.18 -11.75
N VAL A 49 -1.55 -2.35 -10.72
CA VAL A 49 -1.73 -0.91 -10.85
C VAL A 49 -0.56 -0.34 -11.63
N VAL A 50 -0.81 0.33 -12.74
CA VAL A 50 0.23 0.92 -13.61
C VAL A 50 0.14 2.43 -13.70
N GLY A 51 -0.89 3.05 -13.12
CA GLY A 51 -0.99 4.51 -13.06
C GLY A 51 -2.26 5.00 -12.39
N LEU A 52 -2.40 6.33 -12.38
CA LEU A 52 -3.63 7.02 -11.97
C LEU A 52 -4.44 7.41 -13.21
N SER A 53 -5.76 7.36 -13.09
CA SER A 53 -6.66 8.00 -14.05
C SER A 53 -6.53 9.53 -13.97
N GLU A 54 -7.10 10.26 -14.93
CA GLU A 54 -7.12 11.73 -14.88
C GLU A 54 -7.82 12.26 -13.62
N GLU A 55 -8.87 11.56 -13.17
CA GLU A 55 -9.56 11.86 -11.92
C GLU A 55 -8.68 11.55 -10.69
N GLY A 56 -7.99 10.40 -10.71
CA GLY A 56 -7.06 10.01 -9.65
C GLY A 56 -5.91 11.01 -9.48
N LYS A 57 -5.38 11.57 -10.57
CA LYS A 57 -4.33 12.61 -10.53
C LYS A 57 -4.77 13.89 -9.79
N GLN A 58 -6.07 14.17 -9.71
CA GLN A 58 -6.58 15.34 -8.99
C GLN A 58 -6.74 15.10 -7.48
N LYS A 59 -6.69 13.84 -7.02
CA LYS A 59 -6.94 13.50 -5.61
C LYS A 59 -5.66 13.59 -4.77
N SER A 60 -5.84 14.02 -3.53
CA SER A 60 -4.80 13.97 -2.49
C SER A 60 -4.74 12.62 -1.78
N VAL A 61 -5.79 11.82 -1.86
CA VAL A 61 -5.86 10.48 -1.27
C VAL A 61 -6.33 9.48 -2.31
N ILE A 62 -5.58 8.40 -2.48
CA ILE A 62 -5.89 7.29 -3.38
C ILE A 62 -6.02 6.00 -2.59
N THR A 63 -7.06 5.23 -2.88
CA THR A 63 -7.26 3.88 -2.34
C THR A 63 -6.99 2.85 -3.42
N ILE A 64 -6.07 1.92 -3.15
CA ILE A 64 -5.81 0.74 -3.96
C ILE A 64 -6.63 -0.41 -3.40
N PRO A 65 -7.67 -0.86 -4.12
CA PRO A 65 -8.54 -1.92 -3.65
C PRO A 65 -7.85 -3.28 -3.73
N ASN A 66 -8.30 -4.23 -2.92
CA ASN A 66 -7.83 -5.62 -2.98
C ASN A 66 -8.36 -6.35 -4.24
N ILE A 67 -9.56 -6.02 -4.69
CA ILE A 67 -10.24 -6.70 -5.81
C ILE A 67 -10.80 -5.68 -6.79
N VAL A 68 -10.61 -5.94 -8.09
CA VAL A 68 -11.22 -5.19 -9.20
C VAL A 68 -11.73 -6.21 -10.21
N ASN A 69 -12.99 -6.08 -10.63
CA ASN A 69 -13.63 -7.00 -11.59
C ASN A 69 -13.37 -8.48 -11.24
N GLU A 70 -13.61 -8.84 -9.97
CA GLU A 70 -13.45 -10.19 -9.42
C GLU A 70 -12.00 -10.74 -9.37
N LEU A 71 -11.02 -9.97 -9.83
CA LEU A 71 -9.60 -10.33 -9.79
C LEU A 71 -8.87 -9.55 -8.69
N LYS A 72 -7.89 -10.22 -8.05
CA LYS A 72 -7.05 -9.57 -7.04
C LYS A 72 -6.14 -8.52 -7.67
N VAL A 73 -5.90 -7.44 -6.94
CA VAL A 73 -4.82 -6.48 -7.20
C VAL A 73 -3.61 -6.91 -6.40
N LYS A 74 -2.51 -7.24 -7.08
CA LYS A 74 -1.34 -7.83 -6.41
C LYS A 74 -0.11 -6.94 -6.42
N LYS A 75 -0.01 -6.00 -7.36
CA LYS A 75 1.23 -5.26 -7.62
C LYS A 75 0.98 -3.80 -7.98
N ILE A 76 1.91 -2.92 -7.62
CA ILE A 76 2.05 -1.58 -8.20
C ILE A 76 3.29 -1.59 -9.07
N GLY A 77 3.04 -1.46 -10.38
CA GLY A 77 4.02 -1.65 -11.44
C GLY A 77 4.72 -3.01 -11.42
N PHE A 78 5.59 -3.23 -12.40
CA PHE A 78 6.38 -4.45 -12.53
C PHE A 78 7.61 -4.21 -13.42
N LEU A 79 8.54 -5.17 -13.44
CA LEU A 79 9.67 -5.16 -14.36
C LEU A 79 9.36 -6.04 -15.57
N ARG A 80 9.45 -5.48 -16.78
CA ARG A 80 9.44 -6.21 -18.05
C ARG A 80 10.83 -6.18 -18.65
N SER A 81 11.52 -7.32 -18.70
CA SER A 81 12.90 -7.39 -19.21
C SER A 81 13.84 -6.36 -18.55
N LYS A 82 13.72 -6.19 -17.22
CA LYS A 82 14.40 -5.16 -16.40
C LYS A 82 13.97 -3.71 -16.65
N THR A 83 13.03 -3.47 -17.55
CA THR A 83 12.43 -2.14 -17.73
C THR A 83 11.21 -2.00 -16.82
N PRO A 84 11.16 -0.96 -15.97
CA PRO A 84 9.97 -0.65 -15.19
C PRO A 84 8.75 -0.35 -16.07
N VAL A 85 7.61 -0.93 -15.71
CA VAL A 85 6.31 -0.68 -16.33
C VAL A 85 5.32 -0.23 -15.27
N GLY A 86 4.65 0.88 -15.56
CA GLY A 86 3.75 1.56 -14.64
C GLY A 86 4.47 2.58 -13.76
N CYS A 87 3.76 3.61 -13.33
CA CYS A 87 4.20 4.60 -12.34
C CYS A 87 2.98 5.34 -11.78
N ILE A 88 2.95 5.56 -10.47
CA ILE A 88 2.02 6.50 -9.84
C ILE A 88 2.68 7.87 -9.85
N SER A 89 2.09 8.80 -10.59
CA SER A 89 2.56 10.18 -10.70
C SER A 89 1.42 11.14 -10.43
N SER A 90 1.63 12.07 -9.51
CA SER A 90 0.67 13.13 -9.18
C SER A 90 1.32 14.24 -8.36
N ASN A 91 1.06 15.48 -8.75
CA ASN A 91 1.47 16.66 -7.98
C ASN A 91 0.55 16.97 -6.79
N ASN A 92 -0.54 16.20 -6.63
CA ASN A 92 -1.56 16.39 -5.59
C ASN A 92 -1.57 15.28 -4.56
N LEU A 93 -1.09 14.08 -4.91
CA LEU A 93 -1.16 12.90 -4.07
C LEU A 93 -0.35 13.06 -2.79
N GLU A 94 -1.01 12.90 -1.64
CA GLU A 94 -0.42 12.99 -0.31
C GLU A 94 -0.44 11.64 0.42
N ILE A 95 -1.48 10.82 0.18
CA ILE A 95 -1.69 9.55 0.88
C ILE A 95 -2.12 8.46 -0.11
N ILE A 96 -1.49 7.29 -0.03
CA ILE A 96 -2.00 6.07 -0.67
C ILE A 96 -2.43 5.11 0.44
N TYR A 97 -3.67 4.64 0.35
CA TYR A 97 -4.19 3.58 1.20
C TYR A 97 -4.31 2.30 0.40
N ILE A 98 -3.80 1.20 0.94
CA ILE A 98 -3.80 -0.12 0.32
C ILE A 98 -4.64 -1.03 1.20
N GLU A 99 -5.76 -1.52 0.66
CA GLU A 99 -6.71 -2.36 1.41
C GLU A 99 -6.10 -3.70 1.86
N LYS A 100 -5.18 -4.27 1.07
CA LYS A 100 -4.52 -5.54 1.38
C LYS A 100 -3.08 -5.56 0.87
N TYR A 101 -2.23 -6.32 1.54
CA TYR A 101 -0.84 -6.54 1.14
C TYR A 101 -0.70 -6.77 -0.37
N LEU A 102 0.23 -6.01 -0.97
CA LEU A 102 0.65 -6.20 -2.35
C LEU A 102 1.95 -6.98 -2.36
N GLU A 103 2.02 -8.00 -3.22
CA GLU A 103 3.21 -8.85 -3.42
C GLU A 103 4.41 -8.04 -3.93
N PHE A 104 4.16 -6.90 -4.59
CA PHE A 104 5.23 -6.07 -5.16
C PHE A 104 4.79 -4.61 -5.28
N ALA A 105 5.50 -3.71 -4.60
CA ALA A 105 5.33 -2.27 -4.73
C ALA A 105 6.65 -1.58 -4.37
N HIS A 106 7.47 -1.28 -5.38
CA HIS A 106 8.71 -0.54 -5.14
C HIS A 106 8.45 0.95 -5.02
N THR A 107 9.26 1.59 -4.19
CA THR A 107 9.16 3.03 -3.90
C THR A 107 9.46 3.91 -5.11
N TYR A 108 10.25 3.42 -6.06
CA TYR A 108 10.50 4.12 -7.33
C TYR A 108 9.23 4.35 -8.14
N PHE A 109 8.16 3.58 -7.94
CA PHE A 109 6.87 3.80 -8.59
C PHE A 109 6.11 5.02 -8.07
N PHE A 110 6.61 5.68 -7.03
CA PHE A 110 6.02 6.90 -6.46
C PHE A 110 6.94 8.13 -6.58
N LYS A 111 8.07 8.01 -7.28
CA LYS A 111 9.09 9.07 -7.40
C LYS A 111 8.53 10.38 -7.94
N ASP A 112 7.50 10.30 -8.78
CA ASP A 112 6.85 11.44 -9.42
C ASP A 112 5.64 11.96 -8.61
N CYS A 113 5.66 11.76 -7.28
CA CYS A 113 4.66 12.25 -6.32
C CYS A 113 5.28 13.15 -5.25
N PRO A 114 5.61 14.42 -5.57
CA PRO A 114 6.39 15.30 -4.68
C PRO A 114 5.67 15.76 -3.41
N LYS A 115 4.39 15.42 -3.23
CA LYS A 115 3.62 15.71 -2.01
C LYS A 115 3.27 14.44 -1.22
N LEU A 116 3.68 13.25 -1.67
CA LEU A 116 3.36 12.00 -1.01
C LEU A 116 4.03 11.95 0.36
N LYS A 117 3.23 11.79 1.41
CA LYS A 117 3.65 11.75 2.81
C LYS A 117 3.53 10.35 3.41
N LYS A 118 2.50 9.60 3.02
CA LYS A 118 2.16 8.31 3.65
C LYS A 118 1.70 7.27 2.63
N ILE A 119 2.16 6.03 2.81
CA ILE A 119 1.53 4.85 2.23
C ILE A 119 1.09 3.95 3.38
N ILE A 120 -0.21 3.68 3.45
CA ILE A 120 -0.86 2.95 4.54
C ILE A 120 -1.30 1.60 3.98
N CYS A 121 -0.94 0.50 4.66
CA CYS A 121 -1.32 -0.85 4.23
C CYS A 121 -2.03 -1.58 5.38
N LEU A 122 -3.31 -1.90 5.18
CA LEU A 122 -4.15 -2.47 6.25
C LEU A 122 -3.71 -3.88 6.65
N GLU A 123 -3.47 -4.75 5.68
CA GLU A 123 -3.02 -6.12 5.92
C GLU A 123 -1.60 -6.32 5.40
N PHE A 124 -0.82 -7.15 6.09
CA PHE A 124 0.55 -7.48 5.73
C PHE A 124 0.73 -8.99 5.74
N GLU A 125 1.19 -9.59 4.64
CA GLU A 125 1.66 -10.99 4.66
C GLU A 125 3.14 -11.00 5.06
N ASP A 126 3.52 -11.87 6.00
CA ASP A 126 4.89 -12.07 6.54
C ASP A 126 5.93 -12.58 5.50
N LYS A 127 5.81 -12.22 4.22
CA LYS A 127 6.74 -12.57 3.13
C LYS A 127 7.83 -11.52 2.90
N VAL A 128 8.23 -10.78 3.95
CA VAL A 128 9.30 -9.74 3.91
C VAL A 128 10.63 -10.28 3.37
N ASN A 129 10.85 -11.59 3.45
CA ASN A 129 12.12 -12.22 3.08
C ASN A 129 12.44 -12.25 1.57
N GLU A 130 11.55 -11.75 0.70
CA GLU A 130 11.76 -11.83 -0.77
C GLU A 130 11.80 -10.49 -1.50
N CYS A 131 11.67 -9.35 -0.82
CA CYS A 131 11.97 -8.03 -1.42
C CYS A 131 13.49 -7.80 -1.44
N TYR A 132 14.19 -8.57 -2.26
CA TYR A 132 15.57 -8.32 -2.63
C TYR A 132 15.62 -7.06 -3.50
N ASP A 133 16.59 -6.19 -3.22
CA ASP A 133 16.86 -4.90 -3.87
C ASP A 133 15.94 -3.73 -3.44
N TYR A 134 16.20 -3.18 -2.24
CA TYR A 134 16.85 -1.87 -2.07
C TYR A 134 16.95 -1.58 -0.55
N ASN A 135 18.17 -1.68 -0.04
CA ASN A 135 18.70 -1.37 1.30
C ASN A 135 17.71 -1.00 2.45
N PRO A 136 17.21 -1.98 3.21
CA PRO A 136 16.54 -1.74 4.48
C PRO A 136 17.58 -1.75 5.62
N GLN A 137 18.46 -0.76 5.67
CA GLN A 137 19.45 -0.64 6.76
C GLN A 137 18.86 -0.20 8.12
N TYR A 138 17.54 -0.29 8.28
CA TYR A 138 16.84 -0.26 9.56
C TYR A 138 15.66 -1.26 9.61
N ILE A 139 15.72 -2.39 8.88
CA ILE A 139 15.12 -3.61 9.44
C ILE A 139 15.99 -3.96 10.64
N ILE A 140 15.56 -3.39 11.75
CA ILE A 140 15.95 -3.67 13.12
C ILE A 140 16.63 -5.04 13.20
N ASN A 141 17.92 -5.02 13.53
CA ASN A 141 18.66 -6.16 14.10
C ASN A 141 17.94 -6.66 15.36
N ASN A 142 16.78 -7.30 15.20
CA ASN A 142 16.06 -7.99 16.25
C ASN A 142 15.46 -9.27 15.67
N HIS A 143 16.36 -10.22 15.41
CA HIS A 143 16.02 -11.63 15.35
C HIS A 143 15.47 -12.20 16.68
N ASN A 144 15.16 -11.36 17.68
CA ASN A 144 14.69 -11.75 19.01
C ASN A 144 13.57 -10.83 19.54
N LYS A 145 12.45 -10.71 18.84
CA LYS A 145 11.26 -10.06 19.42
C LYS A 145 10.01 -10.95 19.34
N ASN A 146 9.39 -11.09 20.51
CA ASN A 146 8.25 -11.96 20.81
C ASN A 146 7.06 -11.72 19.87
N ASN A 147 6.21 -12.74 19.72
CA ASN A 147 5.05 -12.78 18.81
C ASN A 147 4.05 -11.60 18.92
N GLU A 148 4.07 -10.80 19.98
CA GLU A 148 3.18 -9.64 20.12
C GLU A 148 3.59 -8.41 19.30
N GLU A 149 4.90 -8.20 19.06
CA GLU A 149 5.34 -7.09 18.19
C GLU A 149 5.07 -7.37 16.70
N ARG A 150 4.84 -8.64 16.34
CA ARG A 150 4.53 -9.10 14.98
C ARG A 150 3.08 -8.82 14.53
N LYS A 151 2.21 -8.34 15.43
CA LYS A 151 0.80 -8.01 15.13
C LYS A 151 0.56 -6.55 14.75
N ARG A 152 1.61 -5.74 14.63
CA ARG A 152 1.47 -4.30 14.37
C ARG A 152 1.26 -4.04 12.88
N LEU A 153 0.26 -3.23 12.54
CA LEU A 153 -0.10 -2.92 11.17
C LEU A 153 0.89 -1.88 10.59
N PRO A 154 1.51 -2.15 9.42
CA PRO A 154 2.58 -1.31 8.91
C PRO A 154 2.07 -0.02 8.27
N VAL A 155 2.82 1.07 8.49
CA VAL A 155 2.63 2.34 7.79
C VAL A 155 3.99 2.81 7.26
N TYR A 156 4.07 3.05 5.96
CA TYR A 156 5.24 3.62 5.33
C TYR A 156 5.11 5.14 5.40
N VAL A 157 6.00 5.78 6.14
CA VAL A 157 6.05 7.24 6.26
C VAL A 157 7.22 7.74 5.42
N PHE A 158 6.91 8.61 4.47
CA PHE A 158 7.91 9.30 3.67
C PHE A 158 8.28 10.57 4.44
N PRO A 159 9.56 10.78 4.81
CA PRO A 159 9.95 11.98 5.52
C PRO A 159 9.61 13.21 4.67
N SER A 160 9.18 14.29 5.33
CA SER A 160 8.93 15.57 4.66
C SER A 160 10.20 16.05 3.94
N LYS A 161 10.00 16.89 2.92
CA LYS A 161 11.02 17.40 1.97
C LYS A 161 12.33 17.97 2.55
N ASP A 162 12.42 18.20 3.86
CA ASP A 162 13.60 18.76 4.52
C ASP A 162 14.72 17.73 4.78
N TYR A 163 14.50 16.45 4.45
CA TYR A 163 15.46 15.34 4.62
C TYR A 163 15.86 14.65 3.31
N ILE A 164 15.87 15.40 2.19
CA ILE A 164 16.28 14.89 0.88
C ILE A 164 17.75 15.26 0.62
N GLU A 165 18.67 14.57 1.27
CA GLU A 165 20.04 14.41 0.73
C GLU A 165 20.42 12.95 0.48
N ASP A 166 19.60 11.98 0.91
CA ASP A 166 19.83 10.56 0.59
C ASP A 166 18.51 9.85 0.28
N GLU A 167 18.45 9.16 -0.86
CA GLU A 167 17.33 8.34 -1.36
C GLU A 167 16.93 7.16 -0.44
N GLN A 168 17.46 7.09 0.78
CA GLN A 168 17.43 5.92 1.67
C GLN A 168 16.60 6.11 2.96
N ASN A 169 15.99 7.27 3.21
CA ASN A 169 15.32 7.54 4.49
C ASN A 169 13.81 7.26 4.49
N ILE A 170 13.36 6.07 4.06
CA ILE A 170 11.99 5.65 4.36
C ILE A 170 11.94 5.17 5.81
N LEU A 171 11.19 5.88 6.66
CA LEU A 171 10.96 5.44 8.03
C LEU A 171 9.80 4.43 8.02
N TYR A 172 10.11 3.16 8.26
CA TYR A 172 9.12 2.16 8.60
C TYR A 172 8.55 2.50 9.97
N SER A 173 7.25 2.77 10.03
CA SER A 173 6.56 2.98 11.28
C SER A 173 5.39 2.01 11.41
N TYR A 174 4.91 1.86 12.63
CA TYR A 174 3.66 1.16 12.90
C TYR A 174 2.54 2.19 12.96
N ALA A 175 1.32 1.80 12.59
CA ALA A 175 0.16 2.66 12.82
C ALA A 175 -0.02 2.94 14.32
N ASN A 176 -0.14 4.21 14.71
CA ASN A 176 -0.44 4.61 16.09
C ASN A 176 -1.91 5.00 16.29
N ILE A 177 -2.72 4.89 15.23
CA ILE A 177 -4.16 5.08 15.25
C ILE A 177 -4.82 3.90 14.56
N ILE A 178 -5.81 3.28 15.19
CA ILE A 178 -6.61 2.19 14.62
C ILE A 178 -8.10 2.51 14.78
N TYR A 179 -8.84 2.42 13.68
CA TYR A 179 -10.28 2.63 13.61
C TYR A 179 -11.00 1.28 13.50
N TYR A 180 -11.86 0.98 14.46
CA TYR A 180 -12.63 -0.24 14.57
C TYR A 180 -14.09 0.02 14.22
N ILE A 181 -14.67 -0.76 13.32
CA ILE A 181 -16.12 -0.69 13.01
C ILE A 181 -16.97 -1.62 13.88
N ASP A 182 -16.33 -2.60 14.49
CA ASP A 182 -16.85 -3.47 15.54
C ASP A 182 -15.67 -3.98 16.43
N ILE A 183 -15.92 -4.94 17.31
CA ILE A 183 -14.93 -5.41 18.30
C ILE A 183 -13.69 -6.05 17.65
N GLU A 184 -13.83 -6.63 16.46
CA GLU A 184 -12.81 -7.47 15.84
C GLU A 184 -12.33 -6.90 14.50
N THR A 185 -13.11 -6.03 13.87
CA THR A 185 -12.87 -5.55 12.51
C THR A 185 -12.19 -4.18 12.52
N VAL A 186 -10.92 -4.17 12.10
CA VAL A 186 -10.20 -2.94 11.76
C VAL A 186 -10.71 -2.43 10.42
N TYR A 187 -11.20 -1.19 10.42
CA TYR A 187 -11.65 -0.50 9.22
C TYR A 187 -10.54 0.33 8.57
N TYR A 188 -9.75 1.02 9.39
CA TYR A 188 -8.72 1.92 8.90
C TYR A 188 -7.59 2.05 9.92
N ILE A 189 -6.42 2.44 9.45
CA ILE A 189 -5.26 2.74 10.28
C ILE A 189 -4.62 4.03 9.81
N ASP A 190 -3.96 4.74 10.73
CA ASP A 190 -3.17 5.92 10.39
C ASP A 190 -1.95 6.04 11.30
N PHE A 191 -1.04 6.94 10.91
CA PHE A 191 0.12 7.33 11.68
C PHE A 191 0.22 8.85 11.79
N THR A 192 0.53 9.35 12.98
CA THR A 192 0.89 10.75 13.20
C THR A 192 1.95 10.87 14.30
N ASP A 193 2.88 11.80 14.14
CA ASP A 193 3.92 12.13 15.12
C ASP A 193 3.61 13.42 15.90
N ASN A 194 2.64 14.22 15.45
CA ASN A 194 2.26 15.49 16.07
C ASN A 194 1.17 15.37 17.15
N GLY A 195 0.77 14.14 17.48
CA GLY A 195 -0.26 13.87 18.50
C GLY A 195 -1.69 14.22 18.08
N LYS A 196 -1.94 14.59 16.82
CA LYS A 196 -3.28 14.94 16.30
C LYS A 196 -3.66 14.13 15.07
N ILE A 197 -4.97 13.86 14.95
CA ILE A 197 -5.55 13.27 13.75
C ILE A 197 -5.75 14.39 12.72
N GLU A 198 -5.02 14.30 11.61
CA GLU A 198 -5.10 15.29 10.53
C GLU A 198 -6.31 15.04 9.65
N ASN A 199 -6.58 13.78 9.32
CA ASN A 199 -7.65 13.38 8.42
C ASN A 199 -8.35 12.13 8.96
N PHE A 200 -9.68 12.16 9.00
CA PHE A 200 -10.47 10.97 9.28
C PHE A 200 -10.65 10.13 8.01
N PRO A 201 -10.75 8.80 8.13
CA PRO A 201 -11.19 7.98 7.01
C PRO A 201 -12.61 8.36 6.60
N LYS A 202 -13.01 7.99 5.38
CA LYS A 202 -14.42 8.08 4.96
C LYS A 202 -15.30 7.35 5.97
N ASN A 203 -16.50 7.89 6.20
CA ASN A 203 -17.45 7.26 7.12
C ASN A 203 -17.75 5.81 6.66
N PRO A 204 -17.62 4.82 7.56
CA PRO A 204 -17.96 3.45 7.24
C PRO A 204 -19.47 3.33 6.99
N ILE A 205 -19.85 2.35 6.17
CA ILE A 205 -21.24 2.05 5.84
C ILE A 205 -21.56 0.66 6.39
N ARG A 206 -22.72 0.53 7.04
CA ARG A 206 -23.24 -0.73 7.56
C ARG A 206 -24.73 -0.79 7.26
N GLU A 207 -25.17 -1.83 6.54
CA GLU A 207 -26.57 -1.99 6.13
C GLU A 207 -27.52 -2.00 7.34
N GLY A 208 -28.58 -1.20 7.27
CA GLY A 208 -29.55 -1.03 8.38
C GLY A 208 -29.07 -0.13 9.53
N TYR A 209 -27.87 0.45 9.43
CA TYR A 209 -27.31 1.31 10.47
C TYR A 209 -26.81 2.64 9.92
N LYS A 210 -26.90 3.67 10.76
CA LYS A 210 -26.31 5.00 10.55
C LYS A 210 -25.05 5.14 11.37
N PHE A 211 -23.96 5.59 10.74
CA PHE A 211 -22.73 5.95 11.43
C PHE A 211 -22.89 7.27 12.20
N ILE A 212 -22.63 7.25 13.51
CA ILE A 212 -22.81 8.40 14.42
C ILE A 212 -21.50 9.14 14.70
N GLY A 213 -20.37 8.43 14.63
CA GLY A 213 -19.04 8.98 14.85
C GLY A 213 -18.07 7.99 15.47
N TRP A 214 -16.84 8.46 15.70
CA TRP A 214 -15.77 7.73 16.35
C TRP A 214 -15.73 8.03 17.85
N TYR A 215 -15.48 7.01 18.66
CA TYR A 215 -15.48 7.04 20.12
C TYR A 215 -14.18 6.48 20.70
N LYS A 216 -13.80 6.93 21.89
CA LYS A 216 -12.51 6.59 22.55
C LYS A 216 -12.46 5.18 23.12
N GLU A 217 -13.62 4.61 23.40
CA GLU A 217 -13.75 3.28 23.98
C GLU A 217 -14.87 2.49 23.29
N ILE A 218 -14.81 1.17 23.47
CA ILE A 218 -15.65 0.21 22.75
C ILE A 218 -17.13 0.34 23.14
N GLU A 219 -17.41 0.79 24.36
CA GLU A 219 -18.74 1.09 24.89
C GLU A 219 -19.37 2.35 24.27
N CYS A 220 -18.59 3.11 23.48
CA CYS A 220 -19.05 4.29 22.76
C CYS A 220 -19.75 5.34 23.64
N VAL A 221 -19.10 5.70 24.76
CA VAL A 221 -19.57 6.69 25.75
C VAL A 221 -19.04 8.09 25.43
N ASN A 222 -17.74 8.21 25.21
CA ASN A 222 -17.00 9.44 24.95
C ASN A 222 -16.68 9.58 23.45
N LYS A 223 -17.41 10.46 22.78
CA LYS A 223 -17.18 10.78 21.37
C LYS A 223 -15.81 11.44 21.22
N TRP A 224 -15.04 11.03 20.22
CA TRP A 224 -13.80 11.72 19.86
C TRP A 224 -14.10 13.10 19.29
N ASN A 225 -13.39 14.11 19.76
CA ASN A 225 -13.47 15.48 19.28
C ASN A 225 -12.06 16.01 18.98
N ASN A 226 -11.76 16.25 17.70
CA ASN A 226 -10.44 16.64 17.22
C ASN A 226 -9.97 18.03 17.69
N GLU A 227 -10.88 18.87 18.21
CA GLU A 227 -10.54 20.20 18.73
C GLU A 227 -9.97 20.14 20.15
N ILE A 228 -10.38 19.14 20.94
CA ILE A 228 -10.05 19.04 22.37
C ILE A 228 -9.18 17.82 22.69
N ASP A 229 -9.33 16.74 21.92
CA ASP A 229 -8.66 15.47 22.19
C ASP A 229 -7.29 15.43 21.53
N ASN A 230 -6.35 14.78 22.21
CA ASN A 230 -5.01 14.53 21.72
C ASN A 230 -4.71 13.03 21.82
N LEU A 231 -3.90 12.56 20.88
CA LEU A 231 -3.40 11.19 20.90
C LEU A 231 -2.30 11.07 21.95
N ASN A 232 -2.16 9.86 22.49
CA ASN A 232 -1.03 9.57 23.36
C ASN A 232 0.27 9.64 22.54
N GLU A 233 1.24 10.39 23.05
CA GLU A 233 2.52 10.59 22.38
C GLU A 233 3.32 9.30 22.27
N ILE A 234 4.04 9.18 21.17
CA ILE A 234 5.06 8.14 21.01
C ILE A 234 6.28 8.59 21.82
N THR A 235 6.61 7.84 22.86
CA THR A 235 7.75 8.16 23.72
C THR A 235 8.85 7.12 23.59
N TYR A 236 10.09 7.56 23.75
CA TYR A 236 11.24 6.67 23.91
C TYR A 236 11.47 6.45 25.40
N SER A 237 11.80 5.21 25.79
CA SER A 237 12.32 4.94 27.13
C SER A 237 13.59 5.77 27.38
N ASN A 238 13.91 6.03 28.64
CA ASN A 238 15.05 6.86 29.05
C ASN A 238 16.41 6.38 28.48
N ASP A 239 16.53 5.10 28.13
CA ASP A 239 17.71 4.53 27.49
C ASP A 239 17.73 4.68 25.95
N LYS A 240 16.69 5.31 25.37
CA LYS A 240 16.42 5.46 23.93
C LYS A 240 16.42 4.16 23.12
N LYS A 241 16.34 3.00 23.79
CA LYS A 241 16.39 1.67 23.15
C LYS A 241 15.02 1.04 22.96
N THR A 242 14.01 1.48 23.73
CA THR A 242 12.66 0.92 23.69
C THR A 242 11.64 1.98 23.33
N LEU A 243 10.99 1.81 22.19
CA LEU A 243 9.85 2.63 21.80
C LEU A 243 8.63 2.24 22.67
N LYS A 244 8.15 3.14 23.52
CA LYS A 244 6.84 3.00 24.17
C LYS A 244 5.79 3.49 23.19
N PHE A 245 5.33 2.54 22.40
CA PHE A 245 4.37 2.77 21.34
C PHE A 245 2.94 2.62 21.88
N TYR A 246 2.19 3.73 21.97
CA TYR A 246 0.77 3.69 22.30
C TYR A 246 -0.06 3.63 21.03
N ILE A 247 -0.90 2.60 20.92
CA ILE A 247 -1.90 2.49 19.87
C ILE A 247 -3.17 3.17 20.36
N ASN A 248 -3.52 4.30 19.74
CA ASN A 248 -4.78 4.98 19.97
C ASN A 248 -5.87 4.25 19.18
N LYS A 249 -6.93 3.81 19.87
CA LYS A 249 -8.03 3.05 19.28
C LYS A 249 -9.28 3.92 19.24
N LEU A 250 -9.95 3.92 18.10
CA LEU A 250 -11.23 4.60 17.90
C LEU A 250 -12.28 3.60 17.45
N TYR A 251 -13.48 3.69 18.01
CA TYR A 251 -14.57 2.74 17.76
C TYR A 251 -15.77 3.44 17.12
N ALA A 252 -16.31 2.85 16.07
CA ALA A 252 -17.49 3.38 15.38
C ALA A 252 -18.74 3.16 16.23
N LYS A 253 -19.51 4.24 16.44
CA LYS A 253 -20.86 4.15 16.98
C LYS A 253 -21.89 4.09 15.87
N TRP A 254 -22.84 3.18 16.04
CA TRP A 254 -23.93 2.91 15.09
C TRP A 254 -25.29 3.14 15.75
N GLU A 255 -26.27 3.55 14.95
CA GLU A 255 -27.68 3.68 15.32
C GLU A 255 -28.53 2.92 14.29
N ASN A 256 -29.52 2.14 14.73
CA ASN A 256 -30.43 1.44 13.81
C ASN A 256 -31.23 2.47 13.00
N ILE A 257 -31.42 2.22 11.71
CA ILE A 257 -32.28 3.02 10.82
C ILE A 257 -33.71 2.46 10.83
#